data_AF-A0A6S6WES6-F1
#
_entry.id   AF-A0A6S6WES6-F1
#
_cell.length_a   1.000
_cell.length_b   1.000
_cell.length_c   1.000
_cell.angle_alpha   90.00
_cell.angle_beta   90.00
_cell.angle_gamma   90.00
#
_symmetry.space_group_name_H-M   'P 1'
#
loop_
_entity.id
_entity.type
_entity.pdbx_description
1 polymer ?
#
loop_
_entity_poly.entity_id
_entity_poly.type
_entity_poly.pdbx_seq_one_letter_code
_entity_poly.pdbx_strand_id
1 'polypeptide(L)'
;MPSLRTLSKFVVGGAQVILGGGGRVLGDFTQTCPNAQLSCHNTTIVENLCCFNAPGGQMLQTQFWDYSPSTGPVDSWTVHGLWPDLCDGTYEANCDSSRSYSNISAILNSFGATDLLSYMSTYWKDYQGKDDSFWGHEWSKHGTCVSTLAPDCYDEHKPTEEVVDFFQKTVDLFKTLPSYEWLSEAGITPSTSKTYTFSDIQNAIQAKRPGVSVTLGCKSGALNEIWYHFDVRGSLQTGDFVPANPDGSKSSCPQTGIKYIPKKGGADPPSTTTTVSSPAPTSTSPPGTPFSGRGNLNVMVNGAKKGCIISKGTWYTTGTCATFTASDAGDGFTLSSSKGKCGIVGGALSCDSTVSSGTGFTNVDGNMAAGGNAMWSADKVASGSTQQTVYAGGDHSSTFSITWSSA
;
A
#
# COMPACT_ATOMS: atom_id res chain seq x y z
N MET A 1 14.71 -53.01 -48.70
CA MET A 1 13.51 -52.29 -49.20
C MET A 1 12.28 -53.10 -48.84
N PRO A 2 11.07 -52.51 -48.66
CA PRO A 2 10.72 -51.15 -48.19
C PRO A 2 10.49 -51.21 -46.65
N SER A 3 9.64 -50.45 -45.91
CA SER A 3 8.79 -49.27 -46.18
C SER A 3 8.58 -48.42 -44.89
N LEU A 4 7.85 -47.32 -45.00
CA LEU A 4 7.32 -46.48 -43.92
C LEU A 4 6.04 -47.03 -43.26
N ARG A 5 5.80 -46.69 -41.98
CA ARG A 5 4.62 -45.89 -41.57
C ARG A 5 4.68 -45.39 -40.11
N THR A 6 4.38 -44.10 -39.97
CA THR A 6 4.21 -43.33 -38.73
C THR A 6 2.97 -43.76 -37.95
N LEU A 7 3.01 -43.65 -36.61
CA LEU A 7 1.80 -43.45 -35.79
C LEU A 7 2.15 -42.82 -34.44
N SER A 8 1.93 -41.51 -34.34
CA SER A 8 2.10 -40.73 -33.10
C SER A 8 1.11 -41.17 -32.03
N LYS A 9 1.56 -41.28 -30.77
CA LYS A 9 0.68 -41.35 -29.60
C LYS A 9 0.74 -40.02 -28.85
N PHE A 10 -0.17 -39.11 -29.20
CA PHE A 10 -0.47 -37.98 -28.33
C PHE A 10 -1.33 -38.47 -27.16
N VAL A 11 -0.90 -38.20 -25.94
CA VAL A 11 -1.70 -38.39 -24.73
C VAL A 11 -2.53 -37.13 -24.54
N VAL A 12 -3.86 -37.27 -24.63
CA VAL A 12 -4.83 -36.24 -24.26
C VAL A 12 -5.48 -36.68 -22.95
N GLY A 13 -5.41 -35.84 -21.91
CA GLY A 13 -5.91 -36.22 -20.59
C GLY A 13 -5.63 -35.23 -19.45
N GLY A 14 -5.35 -33.96 -19.76
CA GLY A 14 -5.31 -32.88 -18.76
C GLY A 14 -6.59 -32.07 -18.86
N ALA A 15 -7.51 -32.24 -17.90
CA ALA A 15 -8.73 -31.47 -17.86
C ALA A 15 -8.41 -30.00 -17.55
N GLN A 16 -8.63 -29.09 -18.51
CA GLN A 16 -8.66 -27.67 -18.21
C GLN A 16 -9.89 -27.38 -17.33
N VAL A 17 -9.63 -26.95 -16.10
CA VAL A 17 -10.66 -26.32 -15.28
C VAL A 17 -10.89 -24.94 -15.88
N ILE A 18 -11.92 -24.83 -16.71
CA ILE A 18 -12.43 -23.53 -17.19
C ILE A 18 -13.10 -22.86 -15.99
N LEU A 19 -12.31 -22.15 -15.18
CA LEU A 19 -12.84 -21.16 -14.25
C LEU A 19 -13.46 -20.04 -15.09
N GLY A 20 -14.73 -19.75 -14.81
CA GLY A 20 -15.57 -18.95 -15.69
C GLY A 20 -14.99 -17.55 -15.93
N GLY A 21 -15.01 -17.12 -17.19
CA GLY A 21 -14.69 -15.73 -17.53
C GLY A 21 -15.68 -14.80 -16.85
N GLY A 22 -15.18 -14.01 -15.88
CA GLY A 22 -15.85 -12.77 -15.50
C GLY A 22 -15.92 -11.89 -16.74
N GLY A 23 -17.12 -11.42 -17.10
CA GLY A 23 -17.29 -10.50 -18.22
C GLY A 23 -16.46 -9.24 -17.97
N ARG A 24 -15.59 -8.87 -18.92
CA ARG A 24 -14.89 -7.59 -18.89
C ARG A 24 -15.93 -6.48 -18.92
N VAL A 25 -15.86 -5.55 -17.97
CA VAL A 25 -16.88 -4.51 -17.83
C VAL A 25 -16.80 -3.48 -18.96
N LEU A 26 -15.60 -3.15 -19.47
CA LEU A 26 -15.39 -2.30 -20.64
C LEU A 26 -14.10 -2.69 -21.39
N GLY A 27 -14.07 -2.35 -22.69
CA GLY A 27 -12.88 -2.43 -23.55
C GLY A 27 -12.57 -3.84 -24.07
N ASP A 28 -12.81 -4.08 -25.36
CA ASP A 28 -12.16 -5.20 -26.03
C ASP A 28 -10.68 -4.83 -26.22
N PHE A 29 -9.79 -5.51 -25.51
CA PHE A 29 -8.36 -5.53 -25.86
C PHE A 29 -8.24 -6.33 -27.16
N THR A 30 -8.37 -5.65 -28.29
CA THR A 30 -8.49 -6.21 -29.64
C THR A 30 -7.17 -6.77 -30.18
N GLN A 31 -6.03 -6.40 -29.60
CA GLN A 31 -4.73 -6.87 -30.09
C GLN A 31 -4.48 -8.34 -29.70
N THR A 32 -4.76 -9.24 -30.62
CA THR A 32 -4.36 -10.65 -30.50
C THR A 32 -2.84 -10.77 -30.58
N CYS A 33 -2.22 -11.53 -29.68
CA CYS A 33 -0.79 -11.78 -29.65
C CYS A 33 -0.44 -13.21 -30.12
N PRO A 34 -0.50 -13.51 -31.44
CA PRO A 34 -0.20 -14.84 -31.96
C PRO A 34 1.28 -15.18 -31.74
N ASN A 35 1.55 -16.39 -31.24
CA ASN A 35 2.89 -16.88 -30.94
C ASN A 35 3.68 -16.00 -29.95
N ALA A 36 2.99 -15.37 -28.99
CA ALA A 36 3.63 -14.61 -27.92
C ALA A 36 4.76 -15.41 -27.24
N GLN A 37 5.92 -14.77 -27.12
CA GLN A 37 7.08 -15.33 -26.41
C GLN A 37 6.91 -15.12 -24.91
N LEU A 38 7.59 -15.94 -24.11
CA LEU A 38 7.66 -15.75 -22.66
C LEU A 38 8.71 -14.67 -22.36
N SER A 39 8.33 -13.62 -21.62
CA SER A 39 9.26 -12.57 -21.19
C SER A 39 10.45 -13.14 -20.41
N CYS A 40 11.61 -12.48 -20.48
CA CYS A 40 12.89 -12.97 -19.93
C CYS A 40 13.49 -14.26 -20.52
N HIS A 41 12.81 -14.95 -21.45
CA HIS A 41 13.34 -16.14 -22.15
C HIS A 41 13.60 -15.92 -23.65
N ASN A 42 13.47 -14.69 -24.15
CA ASN A 42 13.73 -14.35 -25.55
C ASN A 42 15.25 -14.35 -25.85
N THR A 43 15.65 -15.04 -26.93
CA THR A 43 17.05 -15.06 -27.41
C THR A 43 17.33 -14.05 -28.52
N THR A 44 16.29 -13.35 -28.97
CA THR A 44 16.35 -12.28 -30.00
C THR A 44 15.57 -11.06 -29.50
N ILE A 45 15.84 -9.90 -30.09
CA ILE A 45 15.03 -8.69 -29.87
C ILE A 45 13.58 -8.98 -30.29
N VAL A 46 12.61 -8.50 -29.51
CA VAL A 46 11.18 -8.56 -29.82
C VAL A 46 10.71 -7.13 -30.01
N GLU A 47 10.28 -6.78 -31.23
CA GLU A 47 9.92 -5.40 -31.59
C GLU A 47 8.51 -5.02 -31.13
N ASN A 48 7.55 -5.96 -31.14
CA ASN A 48 6.20 -5.71 -30.67
C ASN A 48 6.10 -5.84 -29.14
N LEU A 49 6.34 -4.73 -28.43
CA LEU A 49 6.23 -4.64 -26.98
C LEU A 49 4.79 -4.61 -26.46
N CYS A 50 3.78 -4.44 -27.31
CA CYS A 50 2.37 -4.60 -26.91
C CYS A 50 1.99 -6.08 -26.68
N CYS A 51 2.77 -7.00 -27.27
CA CYS A 51 2.62 -8.44 -27.09
C CYS A 51 3.78 -9.10 -26.31
N PHE A 52 4.68 -8.31 -25.74
CA PHE A 52 5.87 -8.80 -25.04
C PHE A 52 6.32 -7.83 -23.94
N ASN A 53 6.24 -8.25 -22.68
CA ASN A 53 6.68 -7.43 -21.56
C ASN A 53 8.21 -7.31 -21.52
N ALA A 54 8.71 -6.13 -21.85
CA ALA A 54 10.11 -5.72 -21.72
C ALA A 54 10.21 -4.18 -21.62
N PRO A 55 11.25 -3.62 -20.95
CA PRO A 55 12.36 -4.32 -20.31
C PRO A 55 11.97 -4.99 -18.98
N GLY A 56 10.92 -4.50 -18.31
CA GLY A 56 10.31 -5.13 -17.13
C GLY A 56 9.58 -6.42 -17.51
N GLY A 57 10.33 -7.51 -17.62
CA GLY A 57 9.85 -8.80 -18.08
C GLY A 57 9.37 -9.74 -16.97
N GLN A 58 9.80 -9.56 -15.72
CA GLN A 58 9.34 -10.38 -14.60
C GLN A 58 8.29 -9.62 -13.78
N MET A 59 7.08 -10.16 -13.68
CA MET A 59 5.98 -9.57 -12.94
C MET A 59 5.92 -10.12 -11.51
N LEU A 60 5.96 -9.23 -10.52
CA LEU A 60 5.85 -9.56 -9.10
C LEU A 60 4.47 -9.16 -8.59
N GLN A 61 3.60 -10.13 -8.30
CA GLN A 61 2.38 -9.87 -7.52
C GLN A 61 2.78 -9.83 -6.04
N THR A 62 2.70 -8.66 -5.43
CA THR A 62 3.17 -8.43 -4.06
C THR A 62 2.02 -8.30 -3.08
N GLN A 63 2.17 -8.88 -1.89
CA GLN A 63 1.14 -8.94 -0.86
C GLN A 63 1.66 -8.47 0.50
N PHE A 64 0.81 -7.80 1.28
CA PHE A 64 1.06 -7.37 2.65
C PHE A 64 0.34 -8.23 3.69
N TRP A 65 1.03 -8.39 4.81
CA TRP A 65 0.44 -8.75 6.10
C TRP A 65 0.61 -7.61 7.10
N ASP A 66 -0.29 -6.64 7.02
CA ASP A 66 -0.37 -5.54 7.98
C ASP A 66 -1.10 -6.00 9.24
N TYR A 67 -0.35 -6.18 10.33
CA TYR A 67 -0.91 -6.54 11.64
C TYR A 67 -0.99 -5.35 12.61
N SER A 68 -0.21 -4.28 12.40
CA SER A 68 -0.17 -3.12 13.30
C SER A 68 0.25 -1.81 12.58
N PRO A 69 -0.70 -0.95 12.16
CA PRO A 69 -2.15 -1.14 12.23
C PRO A 69 -2.60 -2.33 11.37
N SER A 70 -3.74 -2.93 11.68
CA SER A 70 -4.29 -4.04 10.89
C SER A 70 -5.08 -3.52 9.69
N THR A 71 -4.89 -4.10 8.50
CA THR A 71 -5.68 -3.79 7.29
C THR A 71 -6.31 -5.04 6.69
N GLY A 72 -7.41 -4.88 5.95
CA GLY A 72 -8.15 -5.99 5.33
C GLY A 72 -8.71 -7.02 6.34
N PRO A 73 -9.21 -8.17 5.85
CA PRO A 73 -9.70 -9.24 6.71
C PRO A 73 -8.61 -9.83 7.61
N VAL A 74 -9.02 -10.37 8.77
CA VAL A 74 -8.13 -10.99 9.78
C VAL A 74 -7.47 -12.29 9.31
N ASP A 75 -8.08 -12.91 8.30
CA ASP A 75 -7.81 -14.20 7.69
C ASP A 75 -7.46 -14.07 6.20
N SER A 76 -7.03 -12.88 5.77
CA SER A 76 -6.55 -12.65 4.42
C SER A 76 -5.31 -11.76 4.42
N TRP A 77 -4.46 -11.96 3.42
CA TRP A 77 -3.44 -10.98 3.05
C TRP A 77 -4.09 -9.81 2.29
N THR A 78 -3.35 -8.75 2.05
CA THR A 78 -3.78 -7.61 1.22
C THR A 78 -2.83 -7.44 0.04
N VAL A 79 -3.29 -6.81 -1.04
CA VAL A 79 -2.45 -6.43 -2.18
C VAL A 79 -1.50 -5.31 -1.74
N HIS A 80 -0.23 -5.45 -2.07
CA HIS A 80 0.73 -4.35 -2.11
C HIS A 80 0.74 -3.75 -3.52
N GLY A 81 1.02 -4.56 -4.56
CA GLY A 81 0.92 -4.16 -5.96
C GLY A 81 1.22 -5.26 -6.98
N LEU A 82 1.54 -4.83 -8.20
CA LEU A 82 2.03 -5.63 -9.32
C LEU A 82 3.19 -4.89 -9.99
N TRP A 83 4.40 -5.42 -9.92
CA TRP A 83 5.63 -4.70 -10.28
C TRP A 83 6.37 -5.34 -11.47
N PRO A 84 6.78 -4.56 -12.48
CA PRO A 84 7.57 -5.04 -13.61
C PRO A 84 9.07 -4.92 -13.33
N ASP A 85 9.67 -5.97 -12.76
CA ASP A 85 11.11 -6.04 -12.55
C ASP A 85 11.84 -6.45 -13.85
N LEU A 86 13.07 -5.97 -14.03
CA LEU A 86 13.94 -6.35 -15.13
C LEU A 86 14.42 -7.80 -14.94
N CYS A 87 14.73 -8.47 -16.04
CA CYS A 87 15.14 -9.88 -16.03
C CYS A 87 16.48 -10.18 -15.30
N ASP A 88 17.20 -9.14 -14.84
CA ASP A 88 18.41 -9.24 -14.02
C ASP A 88 18.16 -9.00 -12.51
N GLY A 89 16.91 -8.77 -12.11
CA GLY A 89 16.48 -8.50 -10.74
C GLY A 89 16.53 -7.03 -10.32
N THR A 90 16.95 -6.11 -11.18
CA THR A 90 16.74 -4.67 -10.98
C THR A 90 15.33 -4.25 -11.42
N TYR A 91 14.96 -2.97 -11.30
CA TYR A 91 13.63 -2.49 -11.70
C TYR A 91 13.68 -1.03 -12.17
N GLU A 92 12.75 -0.65 -13.04
CA GLU A 92 12.50 0.75 -13.43
C GLU A 92 11.33 1.32 -12.61
N ALA A 93 11.27 2.64 -12.48
CA ALA A 93 10.24 3.29 -11.68
C ALA A 93 9.86 4.68 -12.23
N ASN A 94 8.56 4.97 -12.28
CA ASN A 94 8.00 6.23 -12.80
C ASN A 94 8.34 6.46 -14.29
N CYS A 95 8.20 5.41 -15.10
CA CYS A 95 8.64 5.37 -16.50
C CYS A 95 7.89 6.35 -17.41
N ASP A 96 6.70 6.79 -17.01
CA ASP A 96 5.92 7.81 -17.74
C ASP A 96 5.22 8.76 -16.77
N SER A 97 5.72 10.00 -16.68
CA SER A 97 5.12 11.04 -15.85
C SER A 97 3.87 11.68 -16.46
N SER A 98 3.64 11.53 -17.78
CA SER A 98 2.45 12.05 -18.46
C SER A 98 1.19 11.23 -18.16
N ARG A 99 1.38 9.95 -17.82
CA ARG A 99 0.34 9.04 -17.31
C ARG A 99 0.29 8.95 -15.79
N SER A 100 0.89 9.88 -15.03
CA SER A 100 0.78 9.88 -13.58
C SER A 100 -0.57 10.47 -13.12
N TYR A 101 -1.34 9.69 -12.34
CA TYR A 101 -2.70 10.04 -11.90
C TYR A 101 -2.85 9.96 -10.39
N SER A 102 -3.65 10.86 -9.81
CA SER A 102 -3.88 11.02 -8.37
C SER A 102 -5.34 10.81 -7.94
N ASN A 103 -6.16 10.27 -8.84
CA ASN A 103 -7.62 10.16 -8.73
C ASN A 103 -8.11 8.78 -9.21
N ILE A 104 -7.43 7.69 -8.82
CA ILE A 104 -7.65 6.34 -9.34
C ILE A 104 -9.10 5.89 -9.15
N SER A 105 -9.70 6.17 -7.99
CA SER A 105 -11.10 5.90 -7.68
C SER A 105 -12.05 6.55 -8.69
N ALA A 106 -11.75 7.76 -9.17
CA ALA A 106 -12.57 8.46 -10.14
C ALA A 106 -12.43 7.84 -11.54
N ILE A 107 -11.23 7.39 -11.91
CA ILE A 107 -10.97 6.64 -13.15
C ILE A 107 -11.72 5.30 -13.14
N LEU A 108 -11.60 4.50 -12.07
CA LEU A 108 -12.33 3.23 -11.96
C LEU A 108 -13.85 3.43 -12.04
N ASN A 109 -14.39 4.50 -11.42
CA ASN A 109 -15.81 4.82 -11.50
C ASN A 109 -16.25 5.32 -12.89
N SER A 110 -15.43 6.09 -13.63
CA SER A 110 -15.81 6.56 -14.97
C SER A 110 -15.89 5.41 -15.99
N PHE A 111 -15.15 4.33 -15.75
CA PHE A 111 -15.23 3.07 -16.48
C PHE A 111 -16.23 2.05 -15.86
N GLY A 112 -17.07 2.47 -14.90
CA GLY A 112 -18.07 1.60 -14.29
C GLY A 112 -17.51 0.41 -13.50
N ALA A 113 -16.21 0.39 -13.19
CA ALA A 113 -15.52 -0.68 -12.48
C ALA A 113 -15.76 -0.62 -10.96
N THR A 114 -17.02 -0.49 -10.55
CA THR A 114 -17.43 -0.30 -9.15
C THR A 114 -17.11 -1.52 -8.28
N ASP A 115 -17.23 -2.73 -8.85
CA ASP A 115 -16.95 -3.98 -8.14
C ASP A 115 -15.45 -4.15 -7.89
N LEU A 116 -14.62 -3.74 -8.86
CA LEU A 116 -13.16 -3.67 -8.71
C LEU A 116 -12.76 -2.67 -7.62
N LEU A 117 -13.31 -1.45 -7.66
CA LEU A 117 -13.08 -0.44 -6.63
C LEU A 117 -13.54 -0.91 -5.24
N SER A 118 -14.68 -1.60 -5.14
CA SER A 118 -15.18 -2.18 -3.88
C SER A 118 -14.25 -3.26 -3.34
N TYR A 119 -13.75 -4.14 -4.22
CA TYR A 119 -12.77 -5.16 -3.86
C TYR A 119 -11.45 -4.54 -3.38
N MET A 120 -10.90 -3.57 -4.13
CA MET A 120 -9.70 -2.82 -3.75
C MET A 120 -9.88 -2.09 -2.41
N SER A 121 -11.05 -1.49 -2.17
CA SER A 121 -11.38 -0.81 -0.91
C SER A 121 -11.38 -1.73 0.32
N THR A 122 -11.33 -3.06 0.12
CA THR A 122 -11.23 -4.09 1.16
C THR A 122 -9.85 -4.76 1.18
N TYR A 123 -9.31 -5.11 0.01
CA TYR A 123 -8.12 -5.97 -0.13
C TYR A 123 -6.85 -5.24 -0.58
N TRP A 124 -6.91 -4.00 -1.06
CA TRP A 124 -5.74 -3.20 -1.47
C TRP A 124 -5.68 -1.90 -0.66
N LYS A 125 -5.36 -2.03 0.62
CA LYS A 125 -5.43 -0.93 1.60
C LYS A 125 -4.09 -0.23 1.77
N ASP A 126 -4.13 1.08 1.95
CA ASP A 126 -3.06 1.80 2.65
C ASP A 126 -3.26 1.65 4.17
N TYR A 127 -2.21 1.28 4.89
CA TYR A 127 -2.24 1.14 6.34
C TYR A 127 -2.43 2.46 7.09
N GLN A 128 -2.36 3.61 6.40
CA GLN A 128 -2.69 4.94 6.92
C GLN A 128 -4.07 5.46 6.45
N GLY A 129 -4.86 4.63 5.75
CA GLY A 129 -6.22 4.95 5.29
C GLY A 129 -6.31 5.88 4.08
N LYS A 130 -5.24 6.03 3.29
CA LYS A 130 -5.15 6.88 2.09
C LYS A 130 -5.11 6.06 0.81
N ASP A 131 -6.02 5.11 0.67
CA ASP A 131 -6.00 4.09 -0.40
C ASP A 131 -5.79 4.70 -1.81
N ASP A 132 -6.53 5.76 -2.16
CA ASP A 132 -6.42 6.39 -3.49
C ASP A 132 -5.03 6.98 -3.80
N SER A 133 -4.36 7.52 -2.76
CA SER A 133 -2.98 8.01 -2.88
C SER A 133 -1.97 6.88 -2.99
N PHE A 134 -2.28 5.70 -2.44
CA PHE A 134 -1.45 4.51 -2.53
C PHE A 134 -1.65 3.81 -3.89
N TRP A 135 -2.87 3.70 -4.38
CA TRP A 135 -3.16 3.26 -5.74
C TRP A 135 -2.50 4.18 -6.78
N GLY A 136 -2.55 5.51 -6.58
CA GLY A 136 -1.81 6.47 -7.41
C GLY A 136 -0.29 6.27 -7.37
N HIS A 137 0.27 5.86 -6.22
CA HIS A 137 1.69 5.48 -6.11
C HIS A 137 2.01 4.22 -6.90
N GLU A 138 1.27 3.13 -6.70
CA GLU A 138 1.48 1.85 -7.39
C GLU A 138 1.33 2.01 -8.91
N TRP A 139 0.31 2.73 -9.36
CA TRP A 139 0.14 3.07 -10.77
C TRP A 139 1.30 3.92 -11.30
N SER A 140 1.55 5.08 -10.69
CA SER A 140 2.55 6.03 -11.20
C SER A 140 3.96 5.46 -11.20
N LYS A 141 4.32 4.64 -10.20
CA LYS A 141 5.65 4.09 -10.02
C LYS A 141 5.87 2.82 -10.85
N HIS A 142 4.89 1.92 -10.89
CA HIS A 142 5.04 0.56 -11.45
C HIS A 142 4.14 0.32 -12.65
N GLY A 143 2.87 0.69 -12.59
CA GLY A 143 1.93 0.53 -13.72
C GLY A 143 2.36 1.29 -14.98
N THR A 144 2.95 2.48 -14.84
CA THR A 144 3.51 3.25 -15.96
C THR A 144 4.67 2.54 -16.67
N CYS A 145 5.36 1.62 -16.00
CA CYS A 145 6.50 0.85 -16.50
C CYS A 145 6.12 -0.46 -17.21
N VAL A 146 4.83 -0.82 -17.25
CA VAL A 146 4.36 -1.97 -18.03
C VAL A 146 4.20 -1.55 -19.50
N SER A 147 5.11 -1.98 -20.36
CA SER A 147 5.12 -1.60 -21.79
C SER A 147 3.87 -2.07 -22.55
N THR A 148 3.29 -3.22 -22.16
CA THR A 148 2.05 -3.74 -22.75
C THR A 148 0.79 -2.94 -22.39
N LEU A 149 0.89 -1.96 -21.47
CA LEU A 149 -0.15 -0.99 -21.13
C LEU A 149 0.03 0.39 -21.81
N ALA A 150 0.94 0.53 -22.78
CA ALA A 150 1.05 1.78 -23.52
C ALA A 150 -0.27 2.08 -24.30
N PRO A 151 -0.75 3.33 -24.37
CA PRO A 151 -1.97 3.67 -25.11
C PRO A 151 -1.99 3.20 -26.57
N ASP A 152 -0.82 3.22 -27.24
CA ASP A 152 -0.65 2.75 -28.62
C ASP A 152 -0.86 1.22 -28.79
N CYS A 153 -1.03 0.47 -27.70
CA CYS A 153 -1.39 -0.96 -27.71
C CYS A 153 -2.91 -1.22 -27.81
N TYR A 154 -3.73 -0.16 -27.82
CA TYR A 154 -5.19 -0.22 -27.90
C TYR A 154 -5.68 0.43 -29.21
N ASP A 155 -6.51 -0.27 -29.99
CA ASP A 155 -6.96 0.25 -31.30
C ASP A 155 -7.88 1.49 -31.17
N GLU A 156 -8.73 1.53 -30.14
CA GLU A 156 -9.65 2.63 -29.84
C GLU A 156 -9.49 3.10 -28.38
N HIS A 157 -8.24 3.39 -27.96
CA HIS A 157 -7.91 3.81 -26.59
C HIS A 157 -8.83 4.90 -26.04
N LYS A 158 -9.43 4.65 -24.88
CA LYS A 158 -10.07 5.69 -24.07
C LYS A 158 -9.06 6.20 -23.04
N PRO A 159 -8.97 7.53 -22.81
CA PRO A 159 -8.07 8.08 -21.81
C PRO A 159 -8.21 7.38 -20.46
N THR A 160 -7.10 6.87 -19.92
CA THR A 160 -6.98 6.12 -18.65
C THR A 160 -7.56 4.70 -18.62
N GLU A 161 -7.94 4.12 -19.76
CA GLU A 161 -8.40 2.72 -19.87
C GLU A 161 -7.34 1.71 -19.37
N GLU A 162 -6.07 1.98 -19.65
CA GLU A 162 -4.93 1.15 -19.25
C GLU A 162 -4.74 1.07 -17.72
N VAL A 163 -5.22 2.09 -17.00
CA VAL A 163 -5.21 2.15 -15.54
C VAL A 163 -6.17 1.09 -15.00
N VAL A 164 -7.37 0.97 -15.59
CA VAL A 164 -8.39 -0.01 -15.18
C VAL A 164 -7.88 -1.43 -15.39
N ASP A 165 -7.25 -1.70 -16.54
CA ASP A 165 -6.63 -3.00 -16.85
C ASP A 165 -5.54 -3.38 -15.83
N PHE A 166 -4.68 -2.44 -15.42
CA PHE A 166 -3.65 -2.67 -14.40
C PHE A 166 -4.25 -3.11 -13.07
N PHE A 167 -5.23 -2.35 -12.55
CA PHE A 167 -5.88 -2.66 -11.28
C PHE A 167 -6.68 -3.97 -11.34
N GLN A 168 -7.42 -4.20 -12.43
CA GLN A 168 -8.18 -5.43 -12.65
C GLN A 168 -7.25 -6.65 -12.69
N LYS A 169 -6.17 -6.61 -13.48
CA LYS A 169 -5.22 -7.71 -13.59
C LYS A 169 -4.52 -8.02 -12.27
N THR A 170 -4.11 -6.98 -11.53
CA THR A 170 -3.49 -7.16 -10.22
C THR A 170 -4.42 -7.85 -9.24
N VAL A 171 -5.69 -7.42 -9.20
CA VAL A 171 -6.73 -8.01 -8.35
C VAL A 171 -7.05 -9.45 -8.77
N ASP A 172 -7.14 -9.75 -10.06
CA ASP A 172 -7.42 -11.11 -10.53
C ASP A 172 -6.27 -12.07 -10.26
N LEU A 173 -5.02 -11.62 -10.42
CA LEU A 173 -3.83 -12.40 -10.07
C LEU A 173 -3.77 -12.65 -8.55
N PHE A 174 -4.02 -11.63 -7.72
CA PHE A 174 -4.11 -11.76 -6.26
C PHE A 174 -5.15 -12.80 -5.82
N LYS A 175 -6.33 -12.85 -6.43
CA LYS A 175 -7.37 -13.87 -6.14
C LYS A 175 -6.89 -15.31 -6.38
N THR A 176 -5.90 -15.52 -7.25
CA THR A 176 -5.32 -16.87 -7.48
C THR A 176 -4.23 -17.24 -6.46
N LEU A 177 -3.89 -16.33 -5.56
CA LEU A 177 -2.77 -16.44 -4.60
C LEU A 177 -3.24 -16.25 -3.14
N PRO A 178 -4.16 -17.09 -2.61
CA PRO A 178 -4.70 -16.94 -1.25
C PRO A 178 -3.68 -17.37 -0.19
N SER A 179 -2.67 -16.54 0.05
CA SER A 179 -1.54 -16.79 0.95
C SER A 179 -1.94 -17.27 2.34
N TYR A 180 -3.01 -16.71 2.94
CA TYR A 180 -3.48 -17.14 4.26
C TYR A 180 -3.98 -18.59 4.25
N GLU A 181 -4.76 -18.98 3.25
CA GLU A 181 -5.33 -20.31 3.11
C GLU A 181 -4.22 -21.36 3.00
N TRP A 182 -3.27 -21.13 2.08
CA TRP A 182 -2.14 -22.05 1.84
C TRP A 182 -1.24 -22.21 3.07
N LEU A 183 -0.99 -21.13 3.81
CA LEU A 183 -0.24 -21.19 5.06
C LEU A 183 -1.04 -21.91 6.16
N SER A 184 -2.34 -21.62 6.27
CA SER A 184 -3.24 -22.22 7.27
C SER A 184 -3.40 -23.73 7.08
N GLU A 185 -3.56 -24.21 5.84
CA GLU A 185 -3.59 -25.64 5.50
C GLU A 185 -2.30 -26.39 5.90
N ALA A 186 -1.15 -25.70 5.85
CA ALA A 186 0.13 -26.21 6.33
C ALA A 186 0.32 -26.07 7.87
N GLY A 187 -0.67 -25.58 8.60
CA GLY A 187 -0.62 -25.33 10.04
C GLY A 187 0.10 -24.04 10.45
N ILE A 188 0.45 -23.18 9.48
CA ILE A 188 1.12 -21.90 9.67
C ILE A 188 0.07 -20.79 9.82
N THR A 189 -0.53 -20.71 11.01
CA THR A 189 -1.51 -19.67 11.34
C THR A 189 -0.90 -18.51 12.14
N PRO A 190 -1.50 -17.31 12.12
CA PRO A 190 -1.02 -16.22 12.95
C PRO A 190 -1.05 -16.57 14.46
N SER A 191 0.00 -16.20 15.19
CA SER A 191 0.17 -16.51 16.61
C SER A 191 0.97 -15.42 17.35
N THR A 192 0.64 -15.21 18.62
CA THR A 192 1.40 -14.33 19.52
C THR A 192 2.64 -15.00 20.13
N SER A 193 2.77 -16.33 20.01
CA SER A 193 3.82 -17.11 20.66
C SER A 193 4.54 -18.10 19.73
N LYS A 194 3.86 -18.69 18.73
CA LYS A 194 4.52 -19.54 17.74
C LYS A 194 5.42 -18.71 16.83
N THR A 195 6.50 -19.33 16.38
CA THR A 195 7.32 -18.86 15.27
C THR A 195 7.56 -19.99 14.28
N TYR A 196 7.94 -19.62 13.06
CA TYR A 196 8.08 -20.53 11.92
C TYR A 196 9.50 -20.44 11.34
N THR A 197 9.91 -21.44 10.56
CA THR A 197 11.13 -21.36 9.76
C THR A 197 10.85 -20.81 8.37
N PHE A 198 11.89 -20.29 7.72
CA PHE A 198 11.81 -19.85 6.33
C PHE A 198 11.41 -21.01 5.39
N SER A 199 11.95 -22.21 5.66
CA SER A 199 11.61 -23.43 4.93
C SER A 199 10.14 -23.84 5.08
N ASP A 200 9.54 -23.73 6.26
CA ASP A 200 8.12 -24.12 6.45
C ASP A 200 7.20 -23.25 5.59
N ILE A 201 7.43 -21.93 5.58
CA ILE A 201 6.64 -20.96 4.82
C ILE A 201 6.83 -21.17 3.32
N GLN A 202 8.07 -21.37 2.84
CA GLN A 202 8.32 -21.69 1.43
C GLN A 202 7.67 -23.01 1.02
N ASN A 203 7.80 -24.07 1.83
CA ASN A 203 7.25 -25.39 1.52
C ASN A 203 5.71 -25.38 1.46
N ALA A 204 5.05 -24.64 2.36
CA ALA A 204 3.60 -24.46 2.34
C ALA A 204 3.11 -23.83 1.02
N ILE A 205 3.83 -22.82 0.52
CA ILE A 205 3.50 -22.16 -0.75
C ILE A 205 3.89 -23.04 -1.95
N GLN A 206 5.03 -23.71 -1.92
CA GLN A 206 5.49 -24.63 -2.97
C GLN A 206 4.59 -25.86 -3.14
N ALA A 207 3.91 -26.31 -2.08
CA ALA A 207 2.89 -27.36 -2.17
C ALA A 207 1.70 -26.97 -3.07
N LYS A 208 1.51 -25.68 -3.33
CA LYS A 208 0.45 -25.12 -4.19
C LYS A 208 1.00 -24.54 -5.51
N ARG A 209 2.24 -24.06 -5.52
CA ARG A 209 3.00 -23.62 -6.72
C ARG A 209 4.27 -24.48 -6.88
N PRO A 210 4.17 -25.72 -7.38
CA PRO A 210 5.31 -26.64 -7.44
C PRO A 210 6.42 -26.13 -8.36
N GLY A 211 7.67 -26.26 -7.91
CA GLY A 211 8.87 -25.90 -8.68
C GLY A 211 9.30 -24.43 -8.62
N VAL A 212 8.56 -23.57 -7.91
CA VAL A 212 8.88 -22.13 -7.80
C VAL A 212 8.83 -21.62 -6.35
N SER A 213 9.83 -20.83 -5.98
CA SER A 213 9.87 -20.13 -4.69
C SER A 213 9.21 -18.75 -4.76
N VAL A 214 8.96 -18.14 -3.60
CA VAL A 214 8.54 -16.73 -3.48
C VAL A 214 9.61 -15.91 -2.76
N THR A 215 9.58 -14.59 -2.89
CA THR A 215 10.35 -13.72 -1.97
C THR A 215 9.53 -13.50 -0.70
N LEU A 216 10.17 -13.64 0.47
CA LEU A 216 9.56 -13.38 1.78
C LEU A 216 10.17 -12.12 2.42
N GLY A 217 9.33 -11.14 2.70
CA GLY A 217 9.72 -9.90 3.39
C GLY A 217 9.35 -9.95 4.88
N CYS A 218 10.31 -9.62 5.74
CA CYS A 218 10.10 -9.53 7.18
C CYS A 218 10.49 -8.17 7.73
N LYS A 219 9.67 -7.66 8.65
CA LYS A 219 9.88 -6.43 9.41
C LYS A 219 10.11 -6.76 10.87
N SER A 220 11.31 -6.49 11.39
CA SER A 220 11.70 -6.83 12.77
C SER A 220 11.50 -8.31 13.14
N GLY A 221 11.72 -9.21 12.19
CA GLY A 221 11.52 -10.67 12.33
C GLY A 221 10.05 -11.12 12.30
N ALA A 222 9.10 -10.23 12.01
CA ALA A 222 7.73 -10.59 11.71
C ALA A 222 7.52 -10.64 10.18
N LEU A 223 6.85 -11.69 9.70
CA LEU A 223 6.45 -11.83 8.30
C LEU A 223 5.50 -10.68 7.93
N ASN A 224 5.82 -9.97 6.84
CA ASN A 224 5.11 -8.75 6.43
C ASN A 224 4.83 -8.70 4.92
N GLU A 225 5.66 -9.33 4.08
CA GLU A 225 5.44 -9.38 2.63
C GLU A 225 5.65 -10.77 2.03
N ILE A 226 4.91 -11.08 0.97
CA ILE A 226 5.17 -12.19 0.05
C ILE A 226 5.13 -11.64 -1.38
N TRP A 227 6.14 -11.93 -2.19
CA TRP A 227 6.17 -11.56 -3.61
C TRP A 227 6.17 -12.81 -4.49
N TYR A 228 5.14 -12.92 -5.32
CA TYR A 228 4.93 -14.01 -6.26
C TYR A 228 5.44 -13.62 -7.64
N HIS A 229 6.51 -14.27 -8.08
CA HIS A 229 7.17 -14.00 -9.35
C HIS A 229 6.50 -14.77 -10.50
N PHE A 230 6.42 -14.11 -11.66
CA PHE A 230 5.87 -14.64 -12.91
C PHE A 230 6.65 -14.11 -14.11
N ASP A 231 6.88 -14.98 -15.09
CA ASP A 231 7.19 -14.56 -16.46
C ASP A 231 5.86 -14.53 -17.24
N VAL A 232 5.68 -13.62 -18.20
CA VAL A 232 4.39 -13.41 -18.89
C VAL A 232 4.51 -13.72 -20.37
N ARG A 233 3.57 -14.54 -20.88
CA ARG A 233 3.43 -14.84 -22.31
C ARG A 233 2.27 -14.05 -22.90
N GLY A 234 2.59 -12.94 -23.57
CA GLY A 234 1.62 -12.01 -24.16
C GLY A 234 1.58 -10.68 -23.40
N SER A 235 0.45 -9.98 -23.51
CA SER A 235 0.23 -8.68 -22.84
C SER A 235 -0.13 -8.83 -21.36
N LEU A 236 -0.07 -7.77 -20.57
CA LEU A 236 -0.54 -7.80 -19.18
C LEU A 236 -2.05 -8.16 -19.11
N GLN A 237 -2.84 -7.58 -20.02
CA GLN A 237 -4.29 -7.65 -20.09
C GLN A 237 -4.80 -9.08 -20.33
N THR A 238 -4.19 -9.83 -21.25
CA THR A 238 -4.68 -11.14 -21.71
C THR A 238 -3.67 -12.28 -21.63
N GLY A 239 -2.39 -11.98 -21.38
CA GLY A 239 -1.31 -12.96 -21.36
C GLY A 239 -1.38 -13.99 -20.24
N ASP A 240 -0.68 -15.09 -20.46
CA ASP A 240 -0.50 -16.20 -19.51
C ASP A 240 0.63 -15.88 -18.53
N PHE A 241 0.30 -15.81 -17.24
CA PHE A 241 1.24 -15.53 -16.15
C PHE A 241 1.84 -16.85 -15.66
N VAL A 242 3.00 -17.20 -16.18
CA VAL A 242 3.72 -18.44 -15.87
C VAL A 242 4.48 -18.25 -14.55
N PRO A 243 4.23 -19.07 -13.51
CA PRO A 243 4.98 -18.98 -12.26
C PRO A 243 6.49 -19.10 -12.50
N ALA A 244 7.25 -18.16 -11.94
CA ALA A 244 8.72 -18.10 -12.04
C ALA A 244 9.37 -18.17 -10.65
N ASN A 245 10.67 -18.48 -10.62
CA ASN A 245 11.50 -18.30 -9.43
C ASN A 245 11.94 -16.83 -9.31
N PRO A 246 12.30 -16.34 -8.11
CA PRO A 246 12.81 -15.00 -7.94
C PRO A 246 14.04 -14.70 -8.81
N ASP A 247 13.98 -13.57 -9.50
CA ASP A 247 15.08 -12.91 -10.21
C ASP A 247 16.32 -12.56 -9.34
N GLY A 248 16.23 -12.67 -8.02
CA GLY A 248 17.37 -12.45 -7.13
C GLY A 248 17.11 -12.80 -5.66
N SER A 249 18.17 -12.71 -4.85
CA SER A 249 18.10 -12.93 -3.40
C SER A 249 17.52 -11.71 -2.68
N LYS A 250 16.20 -11.49 -2.83
CA LYS A 250 15.48 -10.31 -2.30
C LYS A 250 14.87 -10.48 -0.89
N SER A 251 14.98 -11.67 -0.29
CA SER A 251 14.38 -11.98 1.03
C SER A 251 15.02 -11.23 2.20
N SER A 252 14.19 -10.66 3.08
CA SER A 252 14.61 -10.06 4.36
C SER A 252 14.24 -10.88 5.59
N CYS A 253 13.62 -12.06 5.41
CA CYS A 253 13.28 -12.96 6.52
C CYS A 253 14.48 -13.77 7.07
N PRO A 254 14.57 -13.95 8.40
CA PRO A 254 15.55 -14.86 9.02
C PRO A 254 15.20 -16.32 8.73
N GLN A 255 16.19 -17.22 8.80
CA GLN A 255 15.97 -18.65 8.54
C GLN A 255 15.04 -19.33 9.56
N THR A 256 15.03 -18.84 10.80
CA THR A 256 14.21 -19.37 11.90
C THR A 256 13.64 -18.22 12.74
N GLY A 257 12.60 -18.51 13.54
CA GLY A 257 12.04 -17.54 14.47
C GLY A 257 11.15 -16.47 13.83
N ILE A 258 10.68 -16.71 12.60
CA ILE A 258 9.76 -15.80 11.90
C ILE A 258 8.43 -15.75 12.66
N LYS A 259 8.00 -14.55 13.06
CA LYS A 259 6.71 -14.33 13.72
C LYS A 259 5.65 -14.09 12.66
N TYR A 260 4.52 -14.80 12.73
CA TYR A 260 3.34 -14.45 11.93
C TYR A 260 2.30 -13.88 12.90
N ILE A 261 2.21 -12.56 13.01
CA ILE A 261 1.52 -11.90 14.13
C ILE A 261 0.02 -11.70 13.79
N PRO A 262 -0.95 -12.07 14.64
CA PRO A 262 -2.36 -11.88 14.36
C PRO A 262 -2.73 -10.43 14.08
N LYS A 263 -3.54 -10.22 13.04
CA LYS A 263 -4.33 -9.00 12.87
C LYS A 263 -5.30 -8.86 14.05
N LYS A 264 -5.56 -7.63 14.48
CA LYS A 264 -6.59 -7.36 15.48
C LYS A 264 -7.96 -7.36 14.79
N GLY A 265 -8.90 -8.13 15.32
CA GLY A 265 -10.27 -8.16 14.80
C GLY A 265 -10.94 -6.79 14.88
N GLY A 266 -11.37 -6.28 13.73
CA GLY A 266 -12.31 -5.17 13.63
C GLY A 266 -13.63 -5.68 13.08
N ALA A 267 -14.65 -5.74 13.95
CA ALA A 267 -16.04 -6.13 13.69
C ALA A 267 -16.29 -7.53 13.08
N ASP A 268 -17.07 -8.34 13.80
CA ASP A 268 -17.68 -9.57 13.26
C ASP A 268 -18.62 -9.25 12.07
N PRO A 269 -18.82 -10.18 11.13
CA PRO A 269 -19.93 -10.12 10.18
C PRO A 269 -21.27 -10.14 10.95
N PRO A 270 -22.30 -9.40 10.51
CA PRO A 270 -23.57 -9.36 11.23
C PRO A 270 -24.28 -10.71 11.17
N SER A 271 -24.24 -11.43 12.29
CA SER A 271 -25.06 -12.64 12.49
C SER A 271 -26.54 -12.29 12.35
N THR A 272 -27.25 -13.08 11.57
CA THR A 272 -28.68 -12.89 11.30
C THR A 272 -29.50 -12.98 12.59
N THR A 273 -30.11 -11.87 13.02
CA THR A 273 -31.29 -11.89 13.87
C THR A 273 -32.30 -10.89 13.36
N THR A 274 -33.45 -11.39 12.92
CA THR A 274 -34.58 -10.60 12.42
C THR A 274 -35.26 -9.83 13.56
N THR A 275 -35.25 -8.50 13.50
CA THR A 275 -36.35 -7.68 14.04
C THR A 275 -36.57 -6.42 13.20
N VAL A 276 -37.84 -6.16 12.93
CA VAL A 276 -38.41 -5.18 12.00
C VAL A 276 -38.20 -3.73 12.45
N SER A 277 -38.20 -2.80 11.47
CA SER A 277 -38.57 -1.36 11.55
C SER A 277 -37.43 -0.36 11.40
N SER A 278 -37.37 0.30 10.23
CA SER A 278 -36.68 1.59 10.06
C SER A 278 -37.47 2.73 10.71
N PRO A 279 -36.78 3.78 11.19
CA PRO A 279 -37.07 5.12 10.69
C PRO A 279 -35.86 5.81 10.01
N ALA A 280 -36.12 6.96 9.41
CA ALA A 280 -35.19 7.74 8.57
C ALA A 280 -34.29 8.71 9.40
N PRO A 281 -33.37 9.50 8.78
CA PRO A 281 -32.05 9.81 9.34
C PRO A 281 -31.97 11.06 10.24
N THR A 282 -30.91 11.16 11.05
CA THR A 282 -30.59 12.40 11.78
C THR A 282 -29.10 12.63 12.07
N SER A 283 -28.64 13.83 11.67
CA SER A 283 -27.62 14.71 12.29
C SER A 283 -26.17 14.26 12.52
N THR A 284 -25.26 15.13 12.06
CA THR A 284 -23.86 15.29 12.48
C THR A 284 -23.71 15.69 13.96
N SER A 285 -22.56 15.34 14.58
CA SER A 285 -22.18 15.75 15.95
C SER A 285 -21.22 16.97 15.97
N PRO A 286 -21.13 17.72 17.11
CA PRO A 286 -20.37 18.98 17.19
C PRO A 286 -18.84 18.80 17.44
N PRO A 287 -18.02 19.85 17.24
CA PRO A 287 -16.59 19.81 17.51
C PRO A 287 -16.25 19.88 19.01
N GLY A 288 -15.22 19.13 19.44
CA GLY A 288 -14.76 19.09 20.84
C GLY A 288 -13.87 20.28 21.24
N THR A 289 -13.64 20.43 22.55
CA THR A 289 -12.81 21.48 23.14
C THR A 289 -11.37 21.44 22.60
N PRO A 290 -10.81 22.57 22.09
CA PRO A 290 -9.42 22.62 21.62
C PRO A 290 -8.42 22.29 22.73
N PHE A 291 -7.32 21.61 22.36
CA PHE A 291 -6.24 21.20 23.26
C PHE A 291 -6.70 20.38 24.48
N SER A 292 -7.70 19.53 24.29
CA SER A 292 -8.12 18.52 25.27
C SER A 292 -8.14 17.13 24.64
N GLY A 293 -7.73 16.11 25.41
CA GLY A 293 -7.72 14.73 24.95
C GLY A 293 -6.67 14.48 23.86
N ARG A 294 -7.04 13.75 22.80
CA ARG A 294 -6.13 13.42 21.70
C ARG A 294 -6.38 14.30 20.49
N GLY A 295 -5.32 14.62 19.76
CA GLY A 295 -5.42 15.49 18.59
C GLY A 295 -4.08 15.70 17.89
N ASN A 296 -4.10 16.48 16.82
CA ASN A 296 -2.91 16.87 16.07
C ASN A 296 -2.63 18.36 16.24
N LEU A 297 -1.33 18.70 16.22
CA LEU A 297 -0.83 20.07 16.18
C LEU A 297 -0.55 20.45 14.73
N ASN A 298 -1.43 21.26 14.14
CA ASN A 298 -1.35 21.72 12.76
C ASN A 298 -0.55 23.01 12.68
N VAL A 299 0.40 23.11 11.75
CA VAL A 299 1.19 24.32 11.54
C VAL A 299 0.49 25.21 10.52
N MET A 300 0.18 26.44 10.92
CA MET A 300 -0.57 27.42 10.12
C MET A 300 0.37 28.55 9.68
N VAL A 301 0.68 28.61 8.39
CA VAL A 301 1.50 29.67 7.79
C VAL A 301 0.56 30.58 7.01
N ASN A 302 0.52 31.87 7.36
CA ASN A 302 -0.37 32.88 6.75
C ASN A 302 -1.85 32.41 6.68
N GLY A 303 -2.34 31.77 7.74
CA GLY A 303 -3.71 31.25 7.85
C GLY A 303 -3.99 29.93 7.10
N ALA A 304 -3.05 29.41 6.30
CA ALA A 304 -3.18 28.13 5.62
C ALA A 304 -2.46 27.00 6.36
N LYS A 305 -3.09 25.82 6.48
CA LYS A 305 -2.43 24.63 7.05
C LYS A 305 -1.27 24.21 6.13
N LYS A 306 -0.05 24.36 6.64
CA LYS A 306 1.20 24.01 5.97
C LYS A 306 1.90 22.92 6.76
N GLY A 307 1.31 21.72 6.79
CA GLY A 307 1.85 20.61 7.56
C GLY A 307 1.50 20.66 9.05
N CYS A 308 2.33 20.04 9.88
CA CYS A 308 2.04 19.78 11.29
C CYS A 308 3.27 19.37 12.08
N ILE A 309 3.12 19.33 13.41
CA ILE A 309 4.16 18.84 14.32
C ILE A 309 4.15 17.30 14.32
N ILE A 310 5.33 16.71 14.28
CA ILE A 310 5.55 15.25 14.36
C ILE A 310 6.14 14.85 15.72
N SER A 311 6.27 13.55 15.99
CA SER A 311 6.33 13.02 17.37
C SER A 311 7.52 13.49 18.21
N LYS A 312 8.56 14.10 17.61
CA LYS A 312 9.70 14.69 18.33
C LYS A 312 9.57 16.20 18.61
N GLY A 313 8.51 16.87 18.17
CA GLY A 313 8.32 18.32 18.30
C GLY A 313 8.73 19.15 17.07
N THR A 314 9.32 18.52 16.04
CA THR A 314 9.67 19.17 14.78
C THR A 314 8.47 19.34 13.83
N TRP A 315 8.55 20.32 12.93
CA TRP A 315 7.56 20.59 11.89
C TRP A 315 7.86 19.79 10.62
N TYR A 316 6.82 19.19 10.02
CA TYR A 316 6.90 18.42 8.80
C TYR A 316 5.69 18.68 7.87
N THR A 317 5.90 18.65 6.55
CA THR A 317 4.88 19.02 5.55
C THR A 317 4.41 17.90 4.62
N THR A 318 5.11 16.76 4.54
CA THR A 318 4.79 15.67 3.61
C THR A 318 4.37 14.35 4.30
N GLY A 319 4.54 14.24 5.62
CA GLY A 319 4.17 13.05 6.38
C GLY A 319 2.95 13.23 7.27
N THR A 320 2.57 12.12 7.90
CA THR A 320 1.45 12.05 8.84
C THR A 320 1.76 12.79 10.13
N CYS A 321 0.84 13.67 10.54
CA CYS A 321 0.92 14.44 11.78
C CYS A 321 0.98 13.52 12.99
N ALA A 322 1.79 13.87 14.00
CA ALA A 322 1.75 13.10 15.23
C ALA A 322 0.45 13.38 15.98
N THR A 323 -0.14 12.33 16.54
CA THR A 323 -1.14 12.48 17.60
C THR A 323 -0.42 12.84 18.90
N PHE A 324 -0.88 13.91 19.52
CA PHE A 324 -0.50 14.31 20.86
C PHE A 324 -1.67 14.04 21.80
N THR A 325 -1.36 13.84 23.08
CA THR A 325 -2.34 13.87 24.15
C THR A 325 -2.13 15.16 24.93
N ALA A 326 -3.14 16.02 24.94
CA ALA A 326 -3.23 17.20 25.76
C ALA A 326 -3.96 16.86 27.06
N SER A 327 -3.27 17.07 28.18
CA SER A 327 -3.76 16.79 29.53
C SER A 327 -3.87 18.10 30.30
N ASP A 328 -5.02 18.30 30.95
CA ASP A 328 -5.28 19.48 31.79
C ASP A 328 -4.18 19.70 32.85
N ALA A 329 -3.82 20.96 33.06
CA ALA A 329 -2.82 21.43 34.01
C ALA A 329 -3.29 22.65 34.82
N GLY A 330 -4.60 22.93 34.85
CA GLY A 330 -5.19 24.08 35.55
C GLY A 330 -5.32 25.29 34.63
N ASP A 331 -4.35 26.19 34.64
CA ASP A 331 -4.35 27.42 33.82
C ASP A 331 -3.96 27.16 32.34
N GLY A 332 -3.95 25.90 31.92
CA GLY A 332 -3.44 25.45 30.61
C GLY A 332 -3.40 23.93 30.52
N PHE A 333 -2.56 23.41 29.63
CA PHE A 333 -2.41 21.97 29.37
C PHE A 333 -0.95 21.57 29.20
N THR A 334 -0.64 20.31 29.48
CA THR A 334 0.63 19.68 29.10
C THR A 334 0.42 18.78 27.88
N LEU A 335 1.47 18.62 27.06
CA LEU A 335 1.43 17.75 25.89
C LEU A 335 2.34 16.54 26.06
N SER A 336 1.95 15.44 25.42
CA SER A 336 2.79 14.25 25.25
C SER A 336 2.58 13.63 23.87
N SER A 337 3.61 12.97 23.35
CA SER A 337 3.59 12.25 22.08
C SER A 337 3.94 10.77 22.30
N SER A 338 3.98 9.98 21.22
CA SER A 338 4.50 8.61 21.24
C SER A 338 6.00 8.47 21.59
N LYS A 339 6.72 9.58 21.82
CA LYS A 339 8.14 9.61 22.18
C LYS A 339 8.40 10.07 23.62
N GLY A 340 7.45 10.76 24.25
CA GLY A 340 7.59 11.24 25.63
C GLY A 340 6.74 12.47 25.91
N LYS A 341 7.01 13.14 27.04
CA LYS A 341 6.40 14.45 27.34
C LYS A 341 6.94 15.49 26.36
N CYS A 342 6.15 16.52 26.09
CA CYS A 342 6.56 17.66 25.29
C CYS A 342 6.94 18.84 26.20
N GLY A 343 7.97 19.59 25.80
CA GLY A 343 8.40 20.79 26.49
C GLY A 343 9.29 21.67 25.62
N ILE A 344 9.55 22.89 26.09
CA ILE A 344 10.51 23.80 25.47
C ILE A 344 11.90 23.53 26.03
N VAL A 345 12.79 22.99 25.19
CA VAL A 345 14.18 22.64 25.51
C VAL A 345 15.09 23.47 24.63
N GLY A 346 15.90 24.35 25.23
CA GLY A 346 16.78 25.25 24.47
C GLY A 346 16.04 26.21 23.53
N GLY A 347 14.80 26.60 23.87
CA GLY A 347 13.92 27.42 23.03
C GLY A 347 13.08 26.66 22.00
N ALA A 348 13.40 25.39 21.72
CA ALA A 348 12.69 24.55 20.76
C ALA A 348 11.67 23.62 21.42
N LEU A 349 10.56 23.35 20.72
CA LEU A 349 9.62 22.29 21.08
C LEU A 349 10.28 20.93 20.87
N SER A 350 10.49 20.20 21.96
CA SER A 350 10.94 18.81 21.96
C SER A 350 9.89 17.92 22.61
N CYS A 351 9.71 16.71 22.07
CA CYS A 351 8.85 15.68 22.64
C CYS A 351 9.59 14.34 22.64
N ASP A 352 10.27 14.00 23.73
CA ASP A 352 10.96 12.72 23.90
C ASP A 352 11.16 12.34 25.37
N SER A 353 11.85 11.22 25.62
CA SER A 353 12.12 10.69 26.97
C SER A 353 13.10 11.53 27.81
N THR A 354 13.77 12.53 27.23
CA THR A 354 14.64 13.46 27.96
C THR A 354 13.86 14.58 28.64
N VAL A 355 12.62 14.83 28.21
CA VAL A 355 11.69 15.80 28.82
C VAL A 355 11.08 15.20 30.10
N SER A 356 11.77 15.39 31.24
CA SER A 356 11.35 14.87 32.55
C SER A 356 10.10 15.57 33.09
N SER A 357 10.02 16.89 32.97
CA SER A 357 8.85 17.74 33.24
C SER A 357 8.36 18.36 31.93
N GLY A 358 7.12 18.09 31.54
CA GLY A 358 6.52 18.72 30.36
C GLY A 358 6.23 20.20 30.63
N THR A 359 6.34 21.04 29.60
CA THR A 359 6.01 22.47 29.70
C THR A 359 4.49 22.64 29.73
N GLY A 360 4.00 23.58 30.55
CA GLY A 360 2.63 24.05 30.49
C GLY A 360 2.44 24.99 29.30
N PHE A 361 1.50 24.65 28.43
CA PHE A 361 1.06 25.45 27.29
C PHE A 361 -0.32 26.04 27.58
N THR A 362 -0.64 27.17 26.95
CA THR A 362 -1.98 27.78 27.02
C THR A 362 -2.63 27.82 25.65
N ASN A 363 -3.94 28.02 25.62
CA ASN A 363 -4.70 28.25 24.39
C ASN A 363 -5.00 29.75 24.28
N VAL A 364 -4.47 30.40 23.24
CA VAL A 364 -4.73 31.81 22.93
C VAL A 364 -5.39 31.87 21.56
N ASP A 365 -6.67 32.26 21.54
CA ASP A 365 -7.49 32.40 20.33
C ASP A 365 -7.48 31.17 19.40
N GLY A 366 -7.48 29.96 19.98
CA GLY A 366 -7.44 28.68 19.25
C GLY A 366 -6.04 28.19 18.87
N ASN A 367 -4.99 28.91 19.26
CA ASN A 367 -3.60 28.59 18.99
C ASN A 367 -2.86 28.15 20.27
N MET A 368 -1.92 27.22 20.12
CA MET A 368 -1.03 26.78 21.18
C MET A 368 -0.04 27.89 21.51
N ALA A 369 0.08 28.24 22.78
CA ALA A 369 0.98 29.26 23.28
C ALA A 369 1.96 28.69 24.31
N ALA A 370 3.23 29.11 24.23
CA ALA A 370 4.25 28.84 25.22
C ALA A 370 4.50 30.12 26.03
N GLY A 371 4.36 30.06 27.36
CA GLY A 371 4.49 31.25 28.22
C GLY A 371 3.49 32.37 27.89
N GLY A 372 2.33 32.04 27.33
CA GLY A 372 1.32 33.00 26.88
C GLY A 372 1.54 33.58 25.47
N ASN A 373 2.63 33.27 24.78
CA ASN A 373 2.87 33.69 23.40
C ASN A 373 2.51 32.57 22.40
N ALA A 374 1.58 32.84 21.49
CA ALA A 374 1.10 31.92 20.45
C ALA A 374 1.94 31.94 19.15
N MET A 375 2.95 32.79 19.06
CA MET A 375 3.86 32.87 17.92
C MET A 375 4.95 31.79 18.01
N TRP A 376 5.14 31.08 16.91
CA TRP A 376 6.19 30.09 16.72
C TRP A 376 7.02 30.45 15.49
N SER A 377 8.25 29.96 15.42
CA SER A 377 9.11 30.18 14.26
C SER A 377 10.05 29.02 13.96
N ALA A 378 10.60 29.03 12.75
CA ALA A 378 11.58 28.06 12.25
C ALA A 378 12.60 28.77 11.34
N ASP A 379 13.79 28.17 11.19
CA ASP A 379 14.84 28.72 10.34
C ASP A 379 14.45 28.80 8.86
N LYS A 380 13.55 27.91 8.40
CA LYS A 380 12.96 27.88 7.05
C LYS A 380 11.55 27.31 7.09
N VAL A 381 10.80 27.48 6.00
CA VAL A 381 9.54 26.75 5.75
C VAL A 381 9.84 25.27 5.46
N ALA A 382 9.23 24.35 6.21
CA ALA A 382 9.41 22.91 5.99
C ALA A 382 8.89 22.48 4.60
N SER A 383 9.69 21.71 3.86
CA SER A 383 9.37 21.29 2.49
C SER A 383 9.98 19.93 2.15
N GLY A 384 9.26 19.14 1.34
CA GLY A 384 9.67 17.77 1.00
C GLY A 384 9.85 16.91 2.25
N SER A 385 10.94 16.14 2.29
CA SER A 385 11.36 15.35 3.45
C SER A 385 12.05 16.18 4.55
N THR A 386 12.27 17.48 4.35
CA THR A 386 13.02 18.33 5.28
C THR A 386 12.16 18.76 6.46
N GLN A 387 12.43 18.19 7.63
CA GLN A 387 11.87 18.64 8.90
C GLN A 387 12.50 19.96 9.34
N GLN A 388 11.77 20.76 10.12
CA GLN A 388 12.28 22.00 10.71
C GLN A 388 12.14 21.98 12.23
N THR A 389 13.12 22.54 12.92
CA THR A 389 13.01 22.82 14.36
C THR A 389 11.94 23.89 14.58
N VAL A 390 11.15 23.73 15.64
CA VAL A 390 10.03 24.61 15.97
C VAL A 390 10.39 25.35 17.25
N TYR A 391 10.64 26.65 17.14
CA TYR A 391 11.04 27.51 18.25
C TYR A 391 9.83 28.28 18.77
N ALA A 392 9.75 28.47 20.08
CA ALA A 392 8.78 29.36 20.69
C ALA A 392 9.22 30.82 20.47
N GLY A 393 8.30 31.70 20.08
CA GLY A 393 8.61 33.08 19.70
C GLY A 393 8.85 33.27 18.20
N GLY A 394 9.15 34.52 17.82
CA GLY A 394 9.20 34.97 16.42
C GLY A 394 10.63 35.22 15.88
N ASP A 395 11.66 34.76 16.56
CA ASP A 395 13.05 35.18 16.33
C ASP A 395 13.72 34.52 15.10
N HIS A 396 13.06 33.54 14.47
CA HIS A 396 13.56 32.84 13.27
C HIS A 396 12.80 33.23 12.00
N SER A 397 13.40 32.98 10.83
CA SER A 397 12.99 33.56 9.53
C SER A 397 11.55 33.30 9.08
N SER A 398 10.95 32.20 9.55
CA SER A 398 9.64 31.72 9.11
C SER A 398 8.73 31.59 10.32
N THR A 399 7.81 32.55 10.51
CA THR A 399 6.84 32.57 11.61
C THR A 399 5.53 31.86 11.24
N PHE A 400 4.87 31.27 12.25
CA PHE A 400 3.61 30.53 12.11
C PHE A 400 2.86 30.43 13.46
N SER A 401 1.63 29.97 13.42
CA SER A 401 0.89 29.52 14.61
C SER A 401 0.66 28.00 14.58
N ILE A 402 0.28 27.43 15.73
CA ILE A 402 -0.02 26.00 15.87
C ILE A 402 -1.45 25.84 16.39
N THR A 403 -2.30 25.14 15.65
CA THR A 403 -3.71 24.91 16.01
C THR A 403 -4.00 23.44 16.34
N TRP A 404 -5.01 23.20 17.17
CA TRP A 404 -5.47 21.85 17.50
C TRP A 404 -6.52 21.35 16.51
N SER A 405 -6.42 20.09 16.11
CA SER A 405 -7.57 19.32 15.62
C SER A 405 -7.73 18.08 16.50
N SER A 406 -8.87 17.94 17.17
CA SER A 406 -9.22 16.74 17.93
C SER A 406 -9.20 15.50 17.04
N ALA A 407 -8.69 14.39 17.55
CA ALA A 407 -8.58 13.09 16.88
C ALA A 407 -9.60 12.08 17.43
#